data_AF-A0AAW2Q1P1-F1
#
_entry.id   AF-A0AAW2Q1P1-F1
#
_cell.length_a   1.000
_cell.length_b   1.000
_cell.length_c   1.000
_cell.angle_alpha   90.00
_cell.angle_beta   90.00
_cell.angle_gamma   90.00
#
_symmetry.space_group_name_H-M   'P 1'
#
loop_
_entity.id
_entity.type
_entity.pdbx_description
1 polymer ?
#
loop_
_entity_poly.entity_id
_entity_poly.type
_entity_poly.pdbx_seq_one_letter_code
_entity_poly.pdbx_strand_id
1 'polypeptide(L)'
;MKVIVDLHAPPASQNGFEHSGSRDGFQEWGASHIPQTVAVIEFLAQRYANRPSLGGIQLMNEPFAPAVTFDDLGNYYRAGYEAVRKYSSSAYVILSSRLAAADDRELLPLAYALSHSVAIDVHYYNLFSDYFSNLSPKDNIDFIYDKRAKALQEVTPAGGPLSFLENGRVNGQLKTQRRKTIKGLGRLRWRFTGRPRLDGLTGLTNARRITGVSSG
;
A
#
# COMPACT_ATOMS: atom_id res chain seq x y z
N MET A 1 -0.37 -17.03 -12.17
CA MET A 1 0.27 -16.04 -11.27
C MET A 1 0.06 -14.65 -11.85
N LYS A 2 -0.21 -13.65 -11.02
CA LYS A 2 -0.30 -12.24 -11.42
C LYS A 2 0.92 -11.47 -10.89
N VAL A 3 1.33 -10.41 -11.59
CA VAL A 3 2.54 -9.62 -11.30
C VAL A 3 2.17 -8.14 -11.20
N ILE A 4 2.69 -7.47 -10.18
CA ILE A 4 2.68 -6.01 -10.06
C ILE A 4 4.06 -5.51 -10.49
N VAL A 5 4.10 -4.49 -11.34
CA VAL A 5 5.33 -3.79 -11.71
C VAL A 5 5.37 -2.50 -10.91
N ASP A 6 6.38 -2.35 -10.05
CA ASP A 6 6.55 -1.19 -9.17
C ASP A 6 7.71 -0.30 -9.63
N LEU A 7 7.44 1.00 -9.78
CA LEU A 7 8.47 2.01 -10.01
C LEU A 7 9.08 2.44 -8.68
N HIS A 8 10.14 1.73 -8.30
CA HIS A 8 10.77 1.88 -6.99
C HIS A 8 11.70 3.09 -6.84
N ALA A 9 12.28 3.55 -7.97
CA ALA A 9 13.35 4.55 -8.00
C ALA A 9 13.19 5.50 -9.21
N PRO A 10 12.27 6.48 -9.15
CA PRO A 10 12.22 7.55 -10.14
C PRO A 10 13.48 8.44 -10.11
N PRO A 11 13.81 9.14 -11.21
CA PRO A 11 14.86 10.16 -11.23
C PRO A 11 14.70 11.17 -10.09
N ALA A 12 15.82 11.68 -9.59
CA ALA A 12 15.89 12.69 -8.52
C ALA A 12 15.39 12.24 -7.13
N SER A 13 15.03 10.96 -6.96
CA SER A 13 14.57 10.36 -5.69
C SER A 13 13.35 11.03 -5.04
N GLN A 14 12.36 10.20 -4.76
CA GLN A 14 11.12 10.53 -4.08
C GLN A 14 11.22 10.43 -2.55
N ASN A 15 12.33 9.94 -1.99
CA ASN A 15 12.45 9.76 -0.53
C ASN A 15 13.86 9.87 0.06
N GLY A 16 14.89 10.04 -0.76
CA GLY A 16 16.28 10.15 -0.29
C GLY A 16 16.86 8.86 0.30
N PHE A 17 16.11 7.75 0.32
CA PHE A 17 16.62 6.49 0.87
C PHE A 17 17.44 5.70 -0.14
N GLU A 18 18.30 4.82 0.35
CA GLU A 18 19.18 3.99 -0.47
C GLU A 18 18.39 3.09 -1.44
N HIS A 19 17.19 2.67 -1.04
CA HIS A 19 16.35 1.81 -1.88
C HIS A 19 15.68 2.57 -3.04
N SER A 20 15.60 3.92 -2.99
CA SER A 20 15.26 4.72 -4.19
C SER A 20 16.47 5.04 -5.06
N GLY A 21 17.65 4.50 -4.74
CA GLY A 21 18.89 4.75 -5.47
C GLY A 21 19.54 6.09 -5.16
N SER A 22 19.07 6.82 -4.14
CA SER A 22 19.74 8.03 -3.66
C SER A 22 21.08 7.67 -3.02
N ARG A 23 22.14 8.39 -3.41
CA ARG A 23 23.51 8.17 -2.89
C ARG A 23 23.87 9.18 -1.80
N ASP A 24 23.26 10.35 -1.84
CA ASP A 24 23.57 11.52 -1.03
C ASP A 24 22.45 11.87 -0.04
N GLY A 25 21.35 11.13 -0.06
CA GLY A 25 20.22 11.35 0.82
C GLY A 25 19.26 12.43 0.33
N PHE A 26 19.52 13.04 -0.84
CA PHE A 26 18.65 14.08 -1.37
C PHE A 26 17.37 13.50 -1.96
N GLN A 27 16.31 14.27 -1.77
CA GLN A 27 14.99 14.05 -2.30
C GLN A 27 14.61 15.27 -3.15
N GLU A 28 14.82 15.16 -4.45
CA GLU A 28 14.68 16.24 -5.43
C GLU A 28 13.54 15.98 -6.43
N TRP A 29 12.86 14.83 -6.33
CA TRP A 29 11.67 14.57 -7.12
C TRP A 29 10.54 15.56 -6.76
N GLY A 30 9.88 16.09 -7.79
CA GLY A 30 8.78 17.05 -7.67
C GLY A 30 8.23 17.42 -9.05
N ALA A 31 7.51 18.55 -9.14
CA ALA A 31 6.84 19.01 -10.37
C ALA A 31 7.66 18.89 -11.66
N SER A 32 8.94 19.28 -11.65
CA SER A 32 9.83 19.24 -12.82
C SER A 32 10.15 17.83 -13.32
N HIS A 33 10.06 16.82 -12.45
CA HIS A 33 10.37 15.41 -12.75
C HIS A 33 9.12 14.60 -13.14
N ILE A 34 7.92 15.17 -12.99
CA ILE A 34 6.65 14.51 -13.33
C ILE A 34 6.63 14.02 -14.79
N PRO A 35 6.94 14.84 -15.82
CA PRO A 35 6.84 14.40 -17.21
C PRO A 35 7.73 13.19 -17.52
N GLN A 36 8.97 13.21 -17.03
CA GLN A 36 9.91 12.11 -17.20
C GLN A 36 9.43 10.84 -16.48
N THR A 37 8.90 10.99 -15.27
CA THR A 37 8.40 9.86 -14.47
C THR A 37 7.16 9.23 -15.13
N VAL A 38 6.26 10.05 -15.70
CA VAL A 38 5.10 9.57 -16.47
C VAL A 38 5.54 8.83 -17.73
N ALA A 39 6.57 9.30 -18.43
CA ALA A 39 7.10 8.62 -19.61
C ALA A 39 7.62 7.19 -19.29
N VAL A 40 8.21 6.99 -18.10
CA VAL A 40 8.60 5.66 -17.61
C VAL A 40 7.38 4.77 -17.40
N ILE A 41 6.33 5.28 -16.74
CA ILE A 41 5.08 4.54 -16.56
C ILE A 41 4.44 4.18 -17.90
N GLU A 42 4.39 5.12 -18.84
CA GLU A 42 3.84 4.90 -20.16
C GLU A 42 4.60 3.79 -20.90
N PHE A 43 5.93 3.80 -20.86
CA PHE A 43 6.77 2.74 -21.41
C PHE A 43 6.46 1.38 -20.78
N LEU A 44 6.36 1.31 -19.44
CA LEU A 44 6.06 0.06 -18.74
C LEU A 44 4.65 -0.45 -19.08
N ALA A 45 3.66 0.44 -19.12
CA ALA A 45 2.29 0.11 -19.50
C ALA A 45 2.24 -0.43 -20.93
N GLN A 46 2.82 0.26 -21.89
CA GLN A 46 2.89 -0.18 -23.29
C GLN A 46 3.59 -1.55 -23.42
N ARG A 47 4.69 -1.75 -22.70
CA ARG A 47 5.48 -2.99 -22.76
C ARG A 47 4.74 -4.20 -22.20
N TYR A 48 3.96 -4.02 -21.13
CA TYR A 48 3.38 -5.14 -20.37
C TYR A 48 1.87 -5.30 -20.51
N ALA A 49 1.14 -4.34 -21.10
CA ALA A 49 -0.32 -4.37 -21.19
C ALA A 49 -0.90 -5.67 -21.78
N ASN A 50 -0.27 -6.22 -22.81
CA ASN A 50 -0.73 -7.44 -23.47
C ASN A 50 -0.28 -8.73 -22.78
N ARG A 51 0.36 -8.66 -21.59
CA ARG A 51 0.81 -9.83 -20.85
C ARG A 51 -0.32 -10.31 -19.93
N PRO A 52 -0.85 -11.55 -20.08
CA PRO A 52 -1.91 -12.07 -19.23
C PRO A 52 -1.55 -12.13 -17.74
N SER A 53 -0.27 -12.12 -17.42
CA SER A 53 0.25 -12.09 -16.04
C SER A 53 0.25 -10.70 -15.41
N LEU A 54 0.05 -9.60 -16.15
CA LEU A 54 -0.01 -8.28 -15.56
C LEU A 54 -1.23 -8.17 -14.65
N GLY A 55 -1.00 -7.85 -13.38
CA GLY A 55 -2.01 -7.58 -12.37
C GLY A 55 -2.18 -6.09 -12.12
N GLY A 56 -1.09 -5.33 -12.10
CA GLY A 56 -1.12 -3.89 -11.90
C GLY A 56 0.23 -3.22 -12.10
N ILE A 57 0.22 -1.89 -12.09
CA ILE A 57 1.40 -1.03 -12.14
C ILE A 57 1.31 -0.07 -10.95
N GLN A 58 2.33 -0.09 -10.10
CA GLN A 58 2.51 0.87 -9.03
C GLN A 58 3.33 2.04 -9.51
N LEU A 59 2.70 3.21 -9.43
CA LEU A 59 3.23 4.42 -10.04
C LEU A 59 4.50 4.90 -9.34
N MET A 60 4.56 4.76 -8.02
CA MET A 60 5.73 5.16 -7.24
C MET A 60 5.74 4.42 -5.92
N ASN A 61 6.90 3.95 -5.49
CA ASN A 61 7.10 3.41 -4.15
C ASN A 61 7.42 4.52 -3.14
N GLU A 62 6.72 4.54 -1.99
CA GLU A 62 7.11 5.30 -0.78
C GLU A 62 7.59 6.75 -1.01
N PRO A 63 6.81 7.63 -1.65
CA PRO A 63 7.13 9.07 -1.65
C PRO A 63 7.19 9.61 -0.23
N PHE A 64 8.15 10.47 0.10
CA PHE A 64 8.36 10.93 1.47
C PHE A 64 7.86 12.38 1.68
N ALA A 65 7.00 12.60 2.67
CA ALA A 65 6.53 13.93 3.01
C ALA A 65 7.53 14.66 3.94
N PRO A 66 7.64 16.00 3.89
CA PRO A 66 6.84 16.92 3.09
C PRO A 66 7.46 17.28 1.73
N ALA A 67 8.67 16.81 1.43
CA ALA A 67 9.40 17.21 0.22
C ALA A 67 8.68 16.79 -1.06
N VAL A 68 8.11 15.57 -1.12
CA VAL A 68 7.06 15.27 -2.10
C VAL A 68 5.76 15.87 -1.59
N THR A 69 5.29 16.93 -2.24
CA THR A 69 4.01 17.58 -1.93
C THR A 69 2.83 16.72 -2.39
N PHE A 70 1.67 16.89 -1.76
CA PHE A 70 0.46 16.17 -2.18
C PHE A 70 -0.01 16.63 -3.56
N ASP A 71 0.15 17.92 -3.89
CA ASP A 71 -0.25 18.48 -5.18
C ASP A 71 0.58 17.89 -6.32
N ASP A 72 1.91 17.85 -6.18
CA ASP A 72 2.80 17.25 -7.17
C ASP A 72 2.51 15.76 -7.33
N LEU A 73 2.34 15.04 -6.22
CA LEU A 73 2.03 13.62 -6.24
C LEU A 73 0.66 13.34 -6.88
N GLY A 74 -0.35 14.14 -6.58
CA GLY A 74 -1.68 14.03 -7.17
C GLY A 74 -1.68 14.32 -8.66
N ASN A 75 -0.92 15.32 -9.11
CA ASN A 75 -0.74 15.62 -10.53
C ASN A 75 -0.05 14.47 -11.25
N TYR A 76 1.02 13.92 -10.66
CA TYR A 76 1.71 12.75 -11.17
C TYR A 76 0.79 11.51 -11.25
N TYR A 77 0.03 11.21 -10.19
CA TYR A 77 -0.85 10.04 -10.15
C TYR A 77 -1.98 10.11 -11.18
N ARG A 78 -2.57 11.29 -11.44
CA ARG A 78 -3.53 11.46 -12.53
C ARG A 78 -2.88 11.19 -13.90
N ALA A 79 -1.71 11.79 -14.16
CA ALA A 79 -1.02 11.60 -15.43
C ALA A 79 -0.54 10.15 -15.65
N GLY A 80 -0.02 9.51 -14.61
CA GLY A 80 0.39 8.10 -14.63
C GLY A 80 -0.80 7.16 -14.81
N TYR A 81 -1.95 7.44 -14.17
CA TYR A 81 -3.19 6.71 -14.38
C TYR A 81 -3.62 6.74 -15.86
N GLU A 82 -3.67 7.93 -16.46
CA GLU A 82 -4.00 8.08 -17.88
C GLU A 82 -3.00 7.34 -18.78
N ALA A 83 -1.70 7.43 -18.48
CA ALA A 83 -0.67 6.71 -19.22
C ALA A 83 -0.87 5.18 -19.19
N VAL A 84 -1.26 4.60 -18.04
CA VAL A 84 -1.62 3.18 -17.96
C VAL A 84 -2.87 2.87 -18.77
N ARG A 85 -3.90 3.72 -18.68
CA ARG A 85 -5.20 3.51 -19.33
C ARG A 85 -5.15 3.60 -20.85
N LYS A 86 -4.16 4.30 -21.43
CA LYS A 86 -3.89 4.26 -22.89
C LYS A 86 -3.65 2.83 -23.41
N TYR A 87 -3.08 1.94 -22.60
CA TYR A 87 -2.66 0.60 -23.03
C TYR A 87 -3.42 -0.53 -22.33
N SER A 88 -3.96 -0.31 -21.13
CA SER A 88 -4.63 -1.34 -20.36
C SER A 88 -5.83 -0.82 -19.57
N SER A 89 -7.00 -1.35 -19.91
CA SER A 89 -8.27 -1.11 -19.19
C SER A 89 -8.46 -1.97 -17.94
N SER A 90 -7.69 -3.05 -17.77
CA SER A 90 -7.91 -4.05 -16.71
C SER A 90 -6.83 -4.09 -15.63
N ALA A 91 -5.59 -3.70 -15.93
CA ALA A 91 -4.54 -3.62 -14.92
C ALA A 91 -4.90 -2.62 -13.81
N TYR A 92 -4.63 -2.99 -12.56
CA TYR A 92 -4.75 -2.06 -11.45
C TYR A 92 -3.71 -0.93 -11.56
N VAL A 93 -4.13 0.30 -11.32
CA VAL A 93 -3.22 1.43 -11.09
C VAL A 93 -3.08 1.61 -9.59
N ILE A 94 -1.85 1.53 -9.09
CA ILE A 94 -1.57 1.48 -7.67
C ILE A 94 -0.89 2.77 -7.24
N LEU A 95 -1.43 3.39 -6.18
CA LEU A 95 -0.99 4.66 -5.61
C LEU A 95 -0.37 4.40 -4.24
N SER A 96 0.93 4.63 -4.06
CA SER A 96 1.55 4.54 -2.73
C SER A 96 1.20 5.77 -1.91
N SER A 97 0.76 5.57 -0.66
CA SER A 97 0.69 6.64 0.33
C SER A 97 2.07 7.21 0.61
N ARG A 98 2.10 8.50 0.95
CA ARG A 98 3.35 9.13 1.40
C ARG A 98 3.76 8.59 2.77
N LEU A 99 5.06 8.46 2.98
CA LEU A 99 5.65 8.17 4.28
C LEU A 99 5.64 9.41 5.19
N ALA A 100 6.08 9.23 6.43
CA ALA A 100 6.20 10.25 7.48
C ALA A 100 4.86 10.80 7.96
N ALA A 101 4.72 12.13 8.02
CA ALA A 101 3.59 12.83 8.66
C ALA A 101 2.37 13.03 7.74
N ALA A 102 2.29 12.29 6.64
CA ALA A 102 1.14 12.34 5.73
C ALA A 102 -0.11 11.73 6.37
N ASP A 103 -1.29 12.21 5.98
CA ASP A 103 -2.55 11.58 6.38
C ASP A 103 -2.75 10.32 5.53
N ASP A 104 -2.89 9.16 6.18
CA ASP A 104 -3.12 7.88 5.52
C ASP A 104 -4.32 7.93 4.54
N ARG A 105 -5.32 8.80 4.79
CA ARG A 105 -6.52 8.96 3.96
C ARG A 105 -6.39 9.95 2.81
N GLU A 106 -5.28 10.67 2.67
CA GLU A 106 -5.15 11.78 1.71
C GLU A 106 -5.40 11.35 0.26
N LEU A 107 -5.10 10.09 -0.07
CA LEU A 107 -5.31 9.54 -1.41
C LEU A 107 -6.76 9.10 -1.69
N LEU A 108 -7.63 8.97 -0.68
CA LEU A 108 -9.00 8.48 -0.91
C LEU A 108 -9.77 9.36 -1.91
N PRO A 109 -9.83 10.70 -1.78
CA PRO A 109 -10.55 11.54 -2.74
C PRO A 109 -10.01 11.39 -4.17
N LEU A 110 -8.70 11.28 -4.33
CA LEU A 110 -8.08 11.06 -5.63
C LEU A 110 -8.43 9.69 -6.20
N ALA A 111 -8.30 8.63 -5.40
CA ALA A 111 -8.61 7.27 -5.82
C ALA A 111 -10.10 7.08 -6.18
N TYR A 112 -11.01 7.79 -5.51
CA TYR A 112 -12.43 7.84 -5.88
C TYR A 112 -12.71 8.60 -7.19
N ALA A 113 -11.92 9.65 -7.47
CA ALA A 113 -12.06 10.44 -8.69
C ALA A 113 -11.52 9.73 -9.94
N LEU A 114 -10.54 8.83 -9.76
CA LEU A 114 -10.05 7.96 -10.82
C LEU A 114 -11.04 6.81 -11.06
N SER A 115 -11.15 6.33 -12.30
CA SER A 115 -12.10 5.28 -12.67
C SER A 115 -11.70 3.90 -12.08
N HIS A 116 -12.35 2.84 -12.51
CA HIS A 116 -12.23 1.50 -11.93
C HIS A 116 -10.78 0.95 -11.96
N SER A 117 -10.51 0.00 -11.06
CA SER A 117 -9.21 -0.68 -10.91
C SER A 117 -8.09 0.23 -10.43
N VAL A 118 -8.36 1.02 -9.38
CA VAL A 118 -7.35 1.72 -8.59
C VAL A 118 -7.19 1.03 -7.24
N ALA A 119 -5.95 0.97 -6.75
CA ALA A 119 -5.67 0.53 -5.39
C ALA A 119 -4.69 1.48 -4.69
N ILE A 120 -4.79 1.56 -3.36
CA ILE A 120 -3.87 2.31 -2.51
C ILE A 120 -2.90 1.32 -1.84
N ASP A 121 -1.62 1.58 -1.95
CA ASP A 121 -0.58 0.86 -1.22
C ASP A 121 -0.16 1.68 0.01
N VAL A 122 -0.07 1.01 1.16
CA VAL A 122 0.36 1.61 2.41
C VAL A 122 1.52 0.83 3.01
N HIS A 123 2.45 1.54 3.63
CA HIS A 123 3.66 0.96 4.21
C HIS A 123 3.71 1.24 5.70
N TYR A 124 3.61 0.20 6.52
CA TYR A 124 3.60 0.32 7.98
C TYR A 124 4.77 -0.43 8.62
N TYR A 125 5.68 0.35 9.19
CA TYR A 125 6.85 -0.17 9.89
C TYR A 125 6.75 0.06 11.40
N ASN A 126 7.12 -0.98 12.16
CA ASN A 126 7.29 -0.95 13.62
C ASN A 126 8.76 -1.23 13.96
N LEU A 127 9.68 -0.55 13.27
CA LEU A 127 11.13 -0.83 13.32
C LEU A 127 11.99 0.44 13.31
N PHE A 128 11.63 1.46 12.53
CA PHE A 128 12.51 2.60 12.24
C PHE A 128 12.34 3.78 13.21
N SER A 129 11.84 3.53 14.41
CA SER A 129 11.66 4.54 15.45
C SER A 129 12.00 3.97 16.82
N ASP A 130 12.67 4.76 17.65
CA ASP A 130 13.02 4.43 19.04
C ASP A 130 11.79 4.09 19.89
N TYR A 131 10.63 4.63 19.53
CA TYR A 131 9.36 4.26 20.14
C TYR A 131 9.16 2.74 20.12
N PHE A 132 9.37 2.09 18.97
CA PHE A 132 9.19 0.64 18.82
C PHE A 132 10.35 -0.18 19.37
N SER A 133 11.55 0.41 19.49
CA SER A 133 12.71 -0.22 20.12
C SER A 133 12.53 -0.42 21.62
N ASN A 134 11.74 0.45 22.25
CA ASN A 134 11.46 0.41 23.69
C ASN A 134 10.20 -0.40 24.05
N LEU A 135 9.41 -0.84 23.07
CA LEU A 135 8.23 -1.66 23.32
C LEU A 135 8.61 -3.10 23.65
N SER A 136 7.86 -3.70 24.59
CA SER A 136 7.91 -5.14 24.76
C SER A 136 7.37 -5.86 23.50
N PRO A 137 7.76 -7.12 23.28
CA PRO A 137 7.15 -8.00 22.29
C PRO A 137 5.62 -7.93 22.24
N LYS A 138 4.97 -7.90 23.40
CA LYS A 138 3.51 -7.86 23.52
C LYS A 138 2.96 -6.50 23.09
N ASP A 139 3.54 -5.40 23.58
CA ASP A 139 3.06 -4.06 23.24
C ASP A 139 3.20 -3.77 21.74
N ASN A 140 4.27 -4.28 21.11
CA ASN A 140 4.44 -4.15 19.65
C ASN A 140 3.34 -4.91 18.88
N ILE A 141 2.99 -6.12 19.34
CA ILE A 141 1.88 -6.90 18.76
C ILE A 141 0.55 -6.17 18.96
N ASP A 142 0.28 -5.70 20.17
CA ASP A 142 -0.97 -4.99 20.49
C ASP A 142 -1.07 -3.71 19.64
N PHE A 143 0.03 -2.96 19.44
CA PHE A 143 0.06 -1.81 18.54
C PHE A 143 -0.33 -2.17 17.09
N ILE A 144 0.13 -3.32 16.57
CA ILE A 144 -0.24 -3.77 15.23
C ILE A 144 -1.76 -4.02 15.14
N TYR A 145 -2.33 -4.71 16.13
CA TYR A 145 -3.74 -5.05 16.12
C TYR A 145 -4.66 -3.85 16.41
N ASP A 146 -4.25 -2.93 17.26
CA ASP A 146 -5.11 -1.83 17.72
C ASP A 146 -4.94 -0.56 16.89
N LYS A 147 -3.71 -0.30 16.39
CA LYS A 147 -3.39 0.92 15.65
C LYS A 147 -3.25 0.66 14.16
N ARG A 148 -2.35 -0.25 13.75
CA ARG A 148 -2.10 -0.49 12.31
C ARG A 148 -3.31 -1.11 11.61
N ALA A 149 -3.99 -2.06 12.24
CA ALA A 149 -5.20 -2.64 11.65
C ALA A 149 -6.32 -1.60 11.50
N LYS A 150 -6.46 -0.66 12.45
CA LYS A 150 -7.43 0.43 12.34
C LYS A 150 -7.05 1.39 11.20
N ALA A 151 -5.80 1.84 11.14
CA ALA A 151 -5.32 2.71 10.06
C ALA A 151 -5.55 2.07 8.68
N LEU A 152 -5.29 0.77 8.54
CA LEU A 152 -5.57 0.03 7.31
C LEU A 152 -7.06 -0.05 6.96
N GLN A 153 -7.96 -0.16 7.95
CA GLN A 153 -9.41 -0.09 7.71
C GLN A 153 -9.84 1.29 7.23
N GLU A 154 -9.22 2.35 7.74
CA GLU A 154 -9.54 3.72 7.41
C GLU A 154 -9.20 4.08 5.96
N VAL A 155 -8.19 3.42 5.38
CA VAL A 155 -7.86 3.52 3.95
C VAL A 155 -8.52 2.45 3.09
N THR A 156 -9.35 1.57 3.68
CA THR A 156 -10.10 0.52 2.95
C THR A 156 -11.61 0.64 3.20
N PRO A 157 -12.25 1.79 2.89
CA PRO A 157 -13.67 1.96 3.11
C PRO A 157 -14.51 1.02 2.22
N ALA A 158 -15.67 0.61 2.74
CA ALA A 158 -16.60 -0.23 1.99
C ALA A 158 -17.09 0.50 0.71
N GLY A 159 -17.00 -0.18 -0.44
CA GLY A 159 -17.32 0.41 -1.75
C GLY A 159 -16.29 1.43 -2.26
N GLY A 160 -15.15 1.58 -1.57
CA GLY A 160 -14.04 2.42 -1.99
C GLY A 160 -12.97 1.69 -2.80
N PRO A 161 -11.86 2.38 -3.11
CA PRO A 161 -10.70 1.76 -3.73
C PRO A 161 -10.21 0.58 -2.89
N LEU A 162 -9.61 -0.42 -3.54
CA LEU A 162 -8.93 -1.50 -2.83
C LEU A 162 -7.67 -0.93 -2.17
N SER A 163 -7.25 -1.49 -1.04
CA SER A 163 -5.98 -1.13 -0.43
C SER A 163 -5.19 -2.37 -0.05
N PHE A 164 -3.87 -2.29 -0.12
CA PHE A 164 -2.97 -3.37 0.28
C PHE A 164 -1.78 -2.84 1.08
N LEU A 165 -1.20 -3.76 1.85
CA LEU A 165 0.01 -3.54 2.63
C LEU A 165 1.12 -4.31 1.93
N GLU A 166 1.92 -3.66 1.09
CA GLU A 166 3.01 -4.35 0.40
C GLU A 166 4.13 -4.75 1.36
N ASN A 167 4.56 -3.78 2.18
CA ASN A 167 5.67 -3.96 3.10
C ASN A 167 5.29 -3.63 4.56
N GLY A 168 5.76 -4.49 5.45
CA GLY A 168 5.67 -4.28 6.89
C GLY A 168 6.75 -5.07 7.61
N ARG A 169 7.45 -4.42 8.55
CA ARG A 169 8.50 -5.05 9.37
C ARG A 169 8.31 -4.75 10.85
N VAL A 170 8.61 -5.76 11.66
CA VAL A 170 8.59 -5.73 13.13
C VAL A 170 9.99 -6.13 13.63
N ASN A 171 10.45 -5.53 14.72
CA ASN A 171 11.80 -5.73 15.28
C ASN A 171 12.16 -7.21 15.55
N GLY A 172 13.43 -7.54 15.33
CA GLY A 172 14.01 -8.89 15.32
C GLY A 172 14.05 -9.62 16.67
N GLN A 173 13.77 -8.95 17.79
CA GLN A 173 13.64 -9.62 19.10
C GLN A 173 12.40 -10.55 19.21
N LEU A 174 11.55 -10.59 18.18
CA LEU A 174 10.32 -11.37 18.10
C LEU A 174 10.42 -12.66 17.25
N LYS A 175 11.63 -13.21 17.01
CA LYS A 175 11.84 -14.38 16.12
C LYS A 175 10.93 -15.58 16.43
N THR A 176 10.56 -15.80 17.70
CA THR A 176 9.73 -16.94 18.14
C THR A 176 8.22 -16.71 18.01
N GLN A 177 7.75 -15.45 17.97
CA GLN A 177 6.31 -15.12 17.85
C GLN A 177 5.86 -14.81 16.40
N ARG A 178 6.79 -14.78 15.44
CA ARG A 178 6.55 -14.56 14.00
C ARG A 178 5.38 -15.35 13.39
N ARG A 179 5.08 -16.56 13.89
CA ARG A 179 4.05 -17.45 13.31
C ARG A 179 2.59 -17.00 13.56
N LYS A 180 2.32 -16.17 14.58
CA LYS A 180 0.93 -15.71 14.88
C LYS A 180 0.63 -14.34 14.25
N THR A 181 1.56 -13.38 14.32
CA THR A 181 1.41 -12.02 13.78
C THR A 181 1.27 -12.00 12.25
N ILE A 182 2.06 -12.81 11.54
CA ILE A 182 1.99 -12.94 10.07
C ILE A 182 0.68 -13.59 9.60
N LYS A 183 0.04 -14.44 10.43
CA LYS A 183 -1.25 -15.06 10.06
C LYS A 183 -2.43 -14.08 10.13
N GLY A 184 -2.37 -13.04 10.96
CA GLY A 184 -3.40 -11.99 11.05
C GLY A 184 -3.34 -11.03 9.87
N LEU A 185 -2.18 -10.40 9.66
CA LEU A 185 -1.93 -9.52 8.51
C LEU A 185 -1.95 -10.27 7.18
N GLY A 186 -1.50 -11.53 7.17
CA GLY A 186 -1.59 -12.42 6.02
C GLY A 186 -3.02 -12.63 5.53
N ARG A 187 -4.03 -12.75 6.41
CA ARG A 187 -5.43 -12.87 5.97
C ARG A 187 -5.94 -11.63 5.25
N LEU A 188 -5.40 -10.44 5.56
CA LEU A 188 -5.66 -9.22 4.79
C LEU A 188 -4.90 -9.23 3.46
N ARG A 189 -3.61 -9.64 3.48
CA ARG A 189 -2.76 -9.82 2.30
C ARG A 189 -3.34 -10.81 1.27
N TRP A 190 -4.07 -11.83 1.71
CA TRP A 190 -4.60 -12.92 0.87
C TRP A 190 -5.98 -12.65 0.24
N ARG A 191 -6.66 -11.52 0.51
CA ARG A 191 -7.91 -11.17 -0.22
C ARG A 191 -7.70 -10.96 -1.73
N PHE A 192 -6.45 -10.93 -2.18
CA PHE A 192 -6.04 -10.62 -3.55
C PHE A 192 -5.76 -11.83 -4.47
N THR A 193 -5.85 -13.08 -4.00
CA THR A 193 -5.82 -14.24 -4.91
C THR A 193 -7.17 -14.96 -4.86
N GLY A 194 -8.01 -14.69 -5.86
CA GLY A 194 -9.36 -15.22 -5.94
C GLY A 194 -9.47 -16.73 -5.64
N ARG A 195 -10.37 -17.08 -4.74
CA ARG A 195 -11.15 -18.32 -4.84
C ARG A 195 -12.53 -17.92 -5.34
N PRO A 196 -13.01 -18.43 -6.49
CA PRO A 196 -14.41 -18.32 -6.84
C PRO A 196 -15.21 -19.39 -6.07
N ARG A 197 -16.35 -19.00 -5.51
CA ARG A 197 -17.58 -19.79 -5.36
C ARG A 197 -18.70 -18.75 -5.23
N LEU A 198 -19.48 -18.46 -6.29
CA LEU A 198 -20.65 -19.21 -6.76
C LEU A 198 -21.59 -19.60 -5.62
N ASP A 199 -22.61 -18.77 -5.45
CA ASP A 199 -24.03 -18.96 -5.16
C ASP A 199 -24.49 -20.04 -4.16
N GLY A 200 -25.39 -19.59 -3.28
CA GLY A 200 -26.43 -20.43 -2.68
C GLY A 200 -26.09 -21.02 -1.32
N LEU A 201 -26.31 -20.25 -0.25
CA LEU A 201 -27.05 -20.70 0.93
C LEU A 201 -27.27 -19.54 1.91
N THR A 202 -28.53 -19.42 2.29
CA THR A 202 -29.11 -18.55 3.32
C THR A 202 -28.40 -18.61 4.66
N GLY A 203 -28.30 -17.45 5.33
CA GLY A 203 -28.47 -17.36 6.77
C GLY A 203 -27.25 -16.98 7.62
N LEU A 204 -27.43 -15.88 8.37
CA LEU A 204 -27.00 -15.69 9.77
C LEU A 204 -25.49 -15.45 10.03
N THR A 205 -25.02 -14.55 10.90
CA THR A 205 -25.54 -13.41 11.67
C THR A 205 -24.33 -12.82 12.42
N ASN A 206 -24.42 -11.52 12.74
CA ASN A 206 -23.99 -10.87 13.99
C ASN A 206 -22.76 -11.39 14.74
N ALA A 207 -21.76 -10.51 14.84
CA ALA A 207 -20.71 -10.57 15.85
C ALA A 207 -21.35 -10.60 17.27
N ARG A 208 -21.31 -11.77 17.93
CA ARG A 208 -21.54 -11.88 19.37
C ARG A 208 -20.21 -11.81 20.11
N ARG A 209 -20.17 -10.87 21.05
CA ARG A 209 -19.22 -10.68 22.14
C ARG A 209 -19.08 -12.00 22.92
N ILE A 210 -17.85 -12.53 23.03
CA ILE A 210 -17.55 -13.61 23.97
C ILE A 210 -17.16 -12.95 25.30
N THR A 211 -18.11 -12.93 26.23
CA THR A 211 -17.85 -12.83 27.67
C THR A 211 -18.01 -14.23 28.26
N GLY A 212 -17.03 -14.69 29.04
CA GLY A 212 -17.12 -15.96 29.74
C GLY A 212 -15.82 -16.31 30.43
N VAL A 213 -15.59 -15.70 31.59
CA VAL A 213 -14.68 -16.19 32.63
C VAL A 213 -15.36 -17.38 33.29
N SER A 214 -14.67 -18.51 33.39
CA SER A 214 -15.01 -19.57 34.34
C SER A 214 -13.89 -19.64 35.38
N SER A 215 -14.19 -19.25 36.61
CA SER A 215 -13.51 -19.75 37.80
C SER A 215 -14.40 -20.83 38.42
N GLY A 216 -13.78 -21.91 38.90
CA GLY A 216 -14.42 -22.80 39.88
C GLY A 216 -14.53 -22.14 41.24
#